data_AF-A0A3L7S805-F1
#
_entry.id   AF-A0A3L7S805-F1
#
_cell.length_a   1.000
_cell.length_b   1.000
_cell.length_c   1.000
_cell.angle_alpha   90.00
_cell.angle_beta   90.00
_cell.angle_gamma   90.00
#
_symmetry.space_group_name_H-M   'P 1'
#
loop_
_entity.id
_entity.type
_entity.pdbx_description
1 polymer ?
#
loop_
_entity_poly.entity_id
_entity_poly.type
_entity_poly.pdbx_seq_one_letter_code
_entity_poly.pdbx_strand_id
1 'polypeptide(L)'
;TFIFYRGNPHAEQKPEHKVEPAFPAILKAKVPAAGDYVFTLDSDDGSRLTLDGHAVLEHDGIHGEGSPKRATMPLQAGRLPVRLDYFQGYQGKGLTVTWAGPGFAARPLSATAAAAVNLAEAIRRDGERVLGADGKRDYDAKLAHLERVKKEQVPEESGTALVVSEHGPNAPETFIFYRGNPHAEQKPEHKVEPAFPAILKAKVPEIELPRSRTSSGRRTALAAWIVSPDNPLTARVMANRIWQHHFGRGIVRSTSNFGMMGDPPTHPELLDWLASELIAGNWRLKSLHKLILMSRTYQATSAGNATALAKDPLNDSFWRYDMRRLTAEELRDSIHVVSGAFNPKMYGPGYFPEIPREVMAGQSQPGNGWGNSPPEEQARRSVYIHVKRSLLTPILADFDMADTDTGCPVRFVTTQPTQALGMMNGDFLHKQARAFADRVRREAGGSDGTQTATMVRRALELALARTAADDEVARGTAVVDALAHKQGVTPGRALELYCLLVLNLNEFAYLD
;
A
#
# COMPACT_ATOMS: atom_id res chain seq x y z
N THR A 1 15.48 -26.33 28.69
CA THR A 1 14.63 -25.15 28.64
C THR A 1 15.15 -24.27 27.52
N PHE A 2 14.39 -24.12 26.45
CA PHE A 2 14.69 -23.16 25.40
C PHE A 2 14.09 -21.83 25.83
N ILE A 3 14.89 -20.80 25.99
CA ILE A 3 14.40 -19.45 26.26
C ILE A 3 14.28 -18.76 24.91
N PHE A 4 13.04 -18.53 24.46
CA PHE A 4 12.74 -17.79 23.23
C PHE A 4 12.50 -16.33 23.58
N TYR A 5 13.31 -15.42 23.03
CA TYR A 5 12.99 -13.99 22.99
C TYR A 5 12.58 -13.57 21.59
N ARG A 6 11.62 -12.65 21.48
CA ARG A 6 11.25 -11.99 20.24
C ARG A 6 11.62 -10.51 20.36
N GLY A 7 12.56 -10.05 19.54
CA GLY A 7 12.83 -8.63 19.39
C GLY A 7 11.60 -7.93 18.79
N ASN A 8 11.25 -6.76 19.32
CA ASN A 8 10.18 -5.92 18.80
C ASN A 8 10.63 -5.30 17.45
N PRO A 9 9.93 -5.54 16.32
CA PRO A 9 10.34 -5.05 15.01
C PRO A 9 10.20 -3.52 14.80
N HIS A 10 9.76 -2.78 15.82
CA HIS A 10 9.59 -1.31 15.75
C HIS A 10 10.50 -0.49 16.66
N ALA A 11 11.49 -1.10 17.33
CA ALA A 11 12.47 -0.32 18.08
C ALA A 11 13.60 0.15 17.15
N GLU A 12 13.72 1.46 16.97
CA GLU A 12 14.89 2.10 16.37
C GLU A 12 16.19 1.52 16.96
N GLN A 13 17.17 1.32 16.07
CA GLN A 13 18.51 0.83 16.37
C GLN A 13 19.07 1.48 17.65
N LYS A 14 19.07 0.72 18.74
CA LYS A 14 19.97 0.96 19.87
C LYS A 14 21.04 -0.12 19.87
N PRO A 15 22.33 0.24 19.94
CA PRO A 15 23.37 -0.74 20.23
C PRO A 15 23.18 -1.17 21.69
N GLU A 16 23.32 -2.46 21.97
CA GLU A 16 23.13 -3.10 23.28
C GLU A 16 21.70 -3.51 23.63
N HIS A 17 21.26 -4.64 23.05
CA HIS A 17 20.25 -5.47 23.70
C HIS A 17 20.89 -6.21 24.89
N LYS A 18 20.80 -5.63 26.09
CA LYS A 18 21.15 -6.35 27.33
C LYS A 18 20.21 -7.54 27.53
N VAL A 19 20.80 -8.73 27.62
CA VAL A 19 20.13 -9.97 28.00
C VAL A 19 19.93 -9.96 29.51
N GLU A 20 18.71 -9.76 30.00
CA GLU A 20 18.38 -10.03 31.41
C GLU A 20 17.80 -11.45 31.57
N PRO A 21 18.30 -12.25 32.53
CA PRO A 21 17.92 -13.65 32.65
C PRO A 21 16.58 -13.82 33.37
N ALA A 22 15.60 -14.43 32.70
CA ALA A 22 14.44 -15.04 33.35
C ALA A 22 14.57 -16.57 33.34
N PHE A 23 14.65 -17.15 34.55
CA PHE A 23 14.56 -18.57 34.93
C PHE A 23 15.84 -19.43 35.12
N PRO A 24 15.89 -20.24 36.21
CA PRO A 24 17.07 -21.01 36.64
C PRO A 24 17.01 -22.51 36.30
N ALA A 25 16.18 -22.95 35.36
CA ALA A 25 16.08 -24.38 35.01
C ALA A 25 17.27 -24.83 34.12
N ILE A 26 18.41 -25.05 34.77
CA ILE A 26 19.64 -25.60 34.20
C ILE A 26 19.39 -27.07 33.80
N LEU A 27 19.47 -27.37 32.50
CA LEU A 27 19.52 -28.76 32.03
C LEU A 27 20.87 -29.36 32.43
N LYS A 28 20.95 -30.66 32.73
CA LYS A 28 22.24 -31.30 33.05
C LYS A 28 22.56 -32.36 32.00
N ALA A 29 23.57 -32.12 31.17
CA ALA A 29 24.11 -33.13 30.25
C ALA A 29 24.98 -34.13 31.02
N LYS A 30 24.86 -35.43 30.71
CA LYS A 30 25.73 -36.46 31.29
C LYS A 30 26.97 -36.60 30.41
N VAL A 31 28.10 -36.10 30.89
CA VAL A 31 29.42 -36.25 30.29
C VAL A 31 29.92 -37.68 30.60
N PRO A 32 30.07 -38.55 29.60
CA PRO A 32 30.34 -39.98 29.83
C PRO A 32 31.76 -40.28 30.32
N ALA A 33 32.76 -39.48 29.94
CA ALA A 33 34.15 -39.66 30.32
C ALA A 33 34.84 -38.29 30.40
N ALA A 34 35.94 -38.20 31.15
CA ALA A 34 36.76 -36.98 31.13
C ALA A 34 37.52 -36.89 29.80
N GLY A 35 37.65 -35.68 29.25
CA GLY A 35 38.42 -35.41 28.03
C GLY A 35 37.89 -34.22 27.25
N ASP A 36 38.40 -34.03 26.03
CA ASP A 36 38.04 -32.90 25.17
C ASP A 36 36.76 -33.17 24.37
N TYR A 37 35.82 -32.24 24.45
CA TYR A 37 34.55 -32.29 23.74
C TYR A 37 34.46 -31.15 22.72
N VAL A 38 34.06 -31.49 21.50
CA VAL A 38 33.81 -30.52 20.42
C VAL A 38 32.33 -30.24 20.35
N PHE A 39 31.91 -28.98 20.52
CA PHE A 39 30.55 -28.51 20.33
C PHE A 39 30.42 -27.78 19.01
N THR A 40 29.28 -27.96 18.33
CA THR A 40 28.89 -27.20 17.14
C THR A 40 27.50 -26.61 17.34
N LEU A 41 27.33 -25.33 17.02
CA LEU A 41 26.07 -24.58 17.11
C LEU A 41 25.76 -23.94 15.75
N ASP A 42 24.63 -24.29 15.16
CA ASP A 42 24.09 -23.64 13.96
C ASP A 42 22.67 -23.18 14.22
N SER A 43 22.28 -22.03 13.68
CA SER A 43 20.95 -21.49 13.90
C SER A 43 20.52 -20.47 12.85
N ASP A 44 19.21 -20.26 12.80
CA ASP A 44 18.51 -19.19 12.12
C ASP A 44 17.43 -18.74 13.11
N ASP A 45 17.50 -17.58 13.77
CA ASP A 45 18.56 -16.56 13.80
C ASP A 45 19.54 -16.82 14.98
N GLY A 46 19.82 -15.84 15.84
CA GLY A 46 20.92 -15.93 16.80
C GLY A 46 20.70 -16.89 17.98
N SER A 47 21.81 -17.45 18.48
CA SER A 47 21.83 -18.43 19.56
C SER A 47 23.11 -18.40 20.42
N ARG A 48 23.03 -18.94 21.64
CA ARG A 48 24.19 -19.08 22.56
C ARG A 48 24.13 -20.34 23.40
N LEU A 49 25.20 -21.14 23.38
CA LEU A 49 25.39 -22.31 24.25
C LEU A 49 26.24 -21.92 25.46
N THR A 50 25.73 -22.18 26.65
CA THR A 50 26.39 -21.94 27.94
C THR A 50 26.54 -23.27 28.68
N LEU A 51 27.75 -23.59 29.12
CA LEU A 51 28.08 -24.77 29.93
C LEU A 51 28.64 -24.33 31.28
N ASP A 52 28.11 -24.86 32.38
CA ASP A 52 28.51 -24.49 33.75
C ASP A 52 28.52 -22.99 34.05
N GLY A 53 27.60 -22.25 33.43
CA GLY A 53 27.50 -20.78 33.57
C GLY A 53 28.43 -19.97 32.66
N HIS A 54 29.29 -20.63 31.89
CA HIS A 54 30.20 -19.98 30.94
C HIS A 54 29.70 -20.10 29.49
N ALA A 55 29.67 -18.99 28.76
CA ALA A 55 29.32 -18.98 27.34
C ALA A 55 30.43 -19.68 26.53
N VAL A 56 30.06 -20.73 25.80
CA VAL A 56 30.97 -21.59 25.03
C VAL A 56 30.90 -21.29 23.55
N LEU A 57 29.68 -21.07 23.05
CA LEU A 57 29.43 -20.69 21.66
C LEU A 57 28.40 -19.59 21.65
N GLU A 58 28.66 -18.55 20.87
CA GLU A 58 27.73 -17.44 20.63
C GLU A 58 27.68 -17.17 19.13
N HIS A 59 26.47 -17.19 18.58
CA HIS A 59 26.14 -16.88 17.20
C HIS A 59 25.07 -15.80 17.24
N ASP A 60 25.48 -14.56 17.48
CA ASP A 60 24.56 -13.44 17.67
C ASP A 60 24.17 -12.77 16.33
N GLY A 61 23.06 -12.04 16.33
CA GLY A 61 22.53 -11.33 15.15
C GLY A 61 21.51 -12.11 14.32
N ILE A 62 20.97 -11.45 13.29
CA ILE A 62 20.01 -12.03 12.33
C ILE A 62 20.81 -12.70 11.19
N HIS A 63 20.62 -13.99 10.98
CA HIS A 63 21.33 -14.82 10.01
C HIS A 63 20.58 -16.14 9.72
N GLY A 64 20.89 -16.80 8.61
CA GLY A 64 20.39 -18.15 8.31
C GLY A 64 21.30 -19.28 8.83
N GLU A 65 20.83 -20.53 8.76
CA GLU A 65 21.62 -21.74 9.02
C GLU A 65 22.70 -21.94 7.92
N GLY A 66 23.72 -22.74 8.23
CA GLY A 66 24.78 -23.14 7.30
C GLY A 66 26.15 -22.53 7.59
N SER A 67 26.28 -21.77 8.67
CA SER A 67 27.55 -21.19 9.15
C SER A 67 27.83 -21.57 10.61
N PRO A 68 27.97 -22.88 10.93
CA PRO A 68 28.05 -23.34 12.30
C PRO A 68 29.27 -22.82 13.06
N LYS A 69 29.07 -22.39 14.30
CA LYS A 69 30.14 -22.06 15.26
C LYS A 69 30.64 -23.34 15.94
N ARG A 70 31.94 -23.42 16.20
CA ARG A 70 32.59 -24.59 16.81
C ARG A 70 33.54 -24.20 17.95
N ALA A 71 33.53 -24.99 19.01
CA ALA A 71 34.41 -24.81 20.17
C ALA A 71 34.79 -26.17 20.74
N THR A 72 35.99 -26.25 21.32
CA THR A 72 36.50 -27.43 22.02
C THR A 72 36.72 -27.10 23.48
N MET A 73 36.25 -27.96 24.38
CA MET A 73 36.40 -27.76 25.82
C MET A 73 36.74 -29.07 26.55
N PRO A 74 37.66 -29.03 27.52
CA PRO A 74 37.90 -30.15 28.42
C PRO A 74 36.73 -30.25 29.41
N LEU A 75 36.14 -31.44 29.54
CA LEU A 75 35.07 -31.72 30.50
C LEU A 75 35.47 -32.89 31.41
N GLN A 76 34.97 -32.86 32.64
CA GLN A 76 35.05 -33.98 33.58
C GLN A 76 33.84 -34.90 33.42
N ALA A 77 34.01 -36.20 33.67
CA ALA A 77 32.90 -37.15 33.71
C ALA A 77 31.91 -36.73 34.80
N GLY A 78 30.61 -36.68 34.48
CA GLY A 78 29.60 -36.22 35.45
C GLY A 78 28.42 -35.51 34.81
N ARG A 79 27.66 -34.77 35.63
CA ARG A 79 26.50 -33.98 35.17
C ARG A 79 26.90 -32.51 35.03
N LEU A 80 26.82 -32.00 33.82
CA LEU A 80 27.21 -30.64 33.44
C LEU A 80 25.97 -29.78 33.20
N PRO A 81 25.77 -28.66 33.93
CA PRO A 81 24.83 -27.62 33.58
C PRO A 81 24.94 -27.16 32.12
N VAL A 82 23.82 -27.11 31.41
CA VAL A 82 23.70 -26.64 30.02
C VAL A 82 22.53 -25.67 29.92
N ARG A 83 22.79 -24.55 29.27
CA ARG A 83 21.79 -23.56 28.86
C ARG A 83 21.97 -23.24 27.38
N LEU A 84 20.86 -23.12 26.67
CA LEU A 84 20.83 -22.76 25.25
C LEU A 84 19.83 -21.62 25.07
N ASP A 85 20.33 -20.45 24.68
CA ASP A 85 19.55 -19.27 24.34
C ASP A 85 19.35 -19.23 22.81
N TYR A 86 18.18 -18.80 22.34
CA TYR A 86 17.86 -18.69 20.91
C TYR A 86 16.80 -17.60 20.65
N PHE A 87 16.91 -16.89 19.54
CA PHE A 87 15.88 -15.97 19.07
C PHE A 87 15.60 -16.12 17.57
N GLN A 88 14.39 -15.72 17.16
CA GLN A 88 14.02 -15.58 15.75
C GLN A 88 13.61 -14.15 15.43
N GLY A 89 14.19 -13.61 14.36
CA GLY A 89 13.83 -12.37 13.69
C GLY A 89 12.66 -12.57 12.73
N TYR A 90 12.93 -12.82 11.44
CA TYR A 90 11.91 -12.82 10.37
C TYR A 90 12.09 -13.93 9.33
N GLN A 91 11.04 -14.76 9.17
CA GLN A 91 11.02 -15.96 8.29
C GLN A 91 12.15 -16.96 8.58
N GLY A 92 11.99 -18.23 8.19
CA GLY A 92 12.92 -19.28 8.63
C GLY A 92 12.76 -19.68 10.10
N LYS A 93 13.46 -20.75 10.49
CA LYS A 93 13.75 -21.16 11.89
C LYS A 93 14.65 -22.39 11.87
N GLY A 94 15.70 -22.37 12.68
CA GLY A 94 16.61 -23.51 12.81
C GLY A 94 17.50 -23.38 14.03
N LEU A 95 17.75 -24.49 14.72
CA LEU A 95 18.68 -24.55 15.84
C LEU A 95 19.19 -25.97 15.99
N THR A 96 20.48 -26.14 15.73
CA THR A 96 21.16 -27.42 15.82
C THR A 96 22.37 -27.30 16.74
N VAL A 97 22.38 -28.13 17.79
CA VAL A 97 23.55 -28.30 18.67
C VAL A 97 24.03 -29.74 18.57
N THR A 98 25.28 -29.91 18.19
CA THR A 98 25.94 -31.23 18.20
C THR A 98 27.16 -31.20 19.08
N TRP A 99 27.54 -32.39 19.56
CA TRP A 99 28.75 -32.58 20.34
C TRP A 99 29.42 -33.90 19.98
N ALA A 100 30.74 -33.93 20.08
CA ALA A 100 31.59 -35.11 19.95
C ALA A 100 32.55 -35.15 21.14
N GLY A 101 32.99 -36.34 21.55
CA GLY A 101 33.94 -36.48 22.65
C GLY A 101 34.52 -37.89 22.74
N PRO A 102 35.30 -38.21 23.79
CA PRO A 102 35.93 -39.51 23.93
C PRO A 102 34.89 -40.64 23.84
N GLY A 103 35.10 -41.55 22.89
CA GLY A 103 34.26 -42.72 22.68
C GLY A 103 32.98 -42.50 21.86
N PHE A 104 32.74 -41.32 21.26
CA PHE A 104 31.64 -41.14 20.31
C PHE A 104 31.88 -40.02 19.28
N ALA A 105 31.44 -40.28 18.04
CA ALA A 105 31.43 -39.29 16.97
C ALA A 105 30.35 -38.21 17.17
N ALA A 106 30.43 -37.13 16.41
CA ALA A 106 29.49 -36.01 16.48
C ALA A 106 28.03 -36.48 16.41
N ARG A 107 27.24 -36.08 17.40
CA ARG A 107 25.81 -36.38 17.49
C ARG A 107 25.04 -35.19 18.06
N PRO A 108 23.71 -35.12 17.88
CA PRO A 108 22.91 -34.10 18.54
C PRO A 108 23.10 -34.12 20.06
N LEU A 109 23.19 -32.93 20.67
CA LEU A 109 23.12 -32.78 22.12
C LEU A 109 21.65 -32.91 22.54
N SER A 110 21.17 -34.15 22.65
CA SER A 110 19.77 -34.47 22.95
C SER A 110 19.64 -35.40 24.17
N ALA A 111 18.46 -35.38 24.80
CA ALA A 111 18.08 -36.42 25.75
C ALA A 111 17.82 -37.73 24.99
N THR A 112 18.32 -38.85 25.49
CA THR A 112 18.32 -40.15 24.81
C THR A 112 16.92 -40.62 24.39
N ALA A 113 16.83 -41.01 23.10
CA ALA A 113 15.86 -41.89 22.43
C ALA A 113 14.36 -41.50 22.37
N ALA A 114 13.90 -41.30 21.12
CA ALA A 114 12.59 -41.63 20.57
C ALA A 114 11.33 -40.95 21.15
N ALA A 115 11.04 -39.74 20.68
CA ALA A 115 9.79 -39.34 20.02
C ALA A 115 9.90 -37.85 19.65
N ALA A 116 9.29 -37.43 18.53
CA ALA A 116 9.09 -36.00 18.28
C ALA A 116 8.26 -35.46 19.45
N VAL A 117 8.87 -34.67 20.34
CA VAL A 117 8.15 -34.07 21.46
C VAL A 117 7.23 -33.00 20.86
N ASN A 118 5.92 -33.21 21.01
CA ASN A 118 4.96 -32.15 20.70
C ASN A 118 5.17 -31.01 21.72
N LEU A 119 5.88 -29.98 21.28
CA LEU A 119 6.29 -28.86 22.12
C LEU A 119 5.08 -28.17 22.76
N ALA A 120 3.95 -28.11 22.05
CA ALA A 120 2.72 -27.54 22.59
C ALA A 120 2.15 -28.37 23.75
N GLU A 121 2.23 -29.70 23.67
CA GLU A 121 1.84 -30.59 24.78
C GLU A 121 2.81 -30.49 25.96
N ALA A 122 4.10 -30.42 25.68
CA ALA A 122 5.12 -30.24 26.72
C ALA A 122 4.96 -28.90 27.44
N ILE A 123 4.70 -27.79 26.73
CA ILE A 123 4.44 -26.47 27.34
C ILE A 123 3.10 -26.46 28.08
N ARG A 124 2.07 -27.18 27.60
CA ARG A 124 0.82 -27.31 28.36
C ARG A 124 1.01 -28.05 29.69
N ARG A 125 1.80 -29.12 29.69
CA ARG A 125 2.03 -29.96 30.88
C ARG A 125 3.03 -29.36 31.87
N ASP A 126 4.13 -28.82 31.35
CA ASP A 126 5.30 -28.40 32.14
C ASP A 126 5.62 -26.90 32.03
N GLY A 127 4.76 -26.11 31.37
CA GLY A 127 5.08 -24.75 30.95
C GLY A 127 5.41 -23.79 32.08
N GLU A 128 4.71 -23.82 33.22
CA GLU A 128 5.07 -22.98 34.36
C GLU A 128 6.42 -23.35 34.97
N ARG A 129 6.77 -24.64 34.97
CA ARG A 129 8.07 -25.13 35.46
C ARG A 129 9.21 -24.75 34.51
N VAL A 130 8.94 -24.72 33.21
CA VAL A 130 9.94 -24.54 32.16
C VAL A 130 10.10 -23.07 31.76
N LEU A 131 8.99 -22.35 31.59
CA LEU A 131 8.92 -20.95 31.15
C LEU A 131 8.66 -19.97 32.31
N GLY A 132 8.37 -20.48 33.51
CA GLY A 132 7.88 -19.68 34.62
C GLY A 132 6.46 -19.18 34.48
N ALA A 133 5.94 -18.55 35.54
CA ALA A 133 4.57 -18.04 35.56
C ALA A 133 4.33 -16.96 34.49
N ASP A 134 5.23 -15.98 34.37
CA ASP A 134 5.12 -14.90 33.38
C ASP A 134 5.25 -15.42 31.95
N GLY A 135 6.24 -16.28 31.68
CA GLY A 135 6.43 -16.85 30.34
C GLY A 135 5.28 -17.77 29.91
N LYS A 136 4.68 -18.51 30.86
CA LYS A 136 3.48 -19.31 30.57
C LYS A 136 2.26 -18.43 30.28
N ARG A 137 2.06 -17.35 31.04
CA ARG A 137 0.98 -16.38 30.78
C ARG A 137 1.09 -15.74 29.39
N ASP A 138 2.28 -15.29 29.01
CA ASP A 138 2.52 -14.72 27.68
C ASP A 138 2.29 -15.75 26.55
N TYR A 139 2.75 -17.00 26.74
CA TYR A 139 2.47 -18.09 25.81
C TYR A 139 0.97 -18.35 25.64
N ASP A 140 0.22 -18.42 26.74
CA ASP A 140 -1.22 -18.67 26.71
C ASP A 140 -1.98 -17.52 26.06
N ALA A 141 -1.60 -16.27 26.34
CA ALA A 141 -2.18 -15.09 25.71
C ALA A 141 -1.94 -15.09 24.19
N LYS A 142 -0.74 -15.45 23.73
CA LYS A 142 -0.41 -15.57 22.30
C LYS A 142 -1.16 -16.72 21.64
N LEU A 143 -1.32 -17.85 22.33
CA LEU A 143 -2.10 -18.97 21.82
C LEU A 143 -3.58 -18.59 21.68
N ALA A 144 -4.16 -17.92 22.67
CA ALA A 144 -5.52 -17.41 22.62
C ALA A 144 -5.71 -16.39 21.48
N HIS A 145 -4.74 -15.49 21.30
CA HIS A 145 -4.74 -14.55 20.18
C HIS A 145 -4.66 -15.26 18.82
N LEU A 146 -3.77 -16.25 18.68
CA LEU A 146 -3.66 -17.07 17.47
C LEU A 146 -4.97 -17.80 17.16
N GLU A 147 -5.60 -18.41 18.17
CA GLU A 147 -6.89 -19.09 17.99
C GLU A 147 -8.02 -18.12 17.64
N ARG A 148 -7.98 -16.89 18.15
CA ARG A 148 -8.91 -15.84 17.72
C ARG A 148 -8.68 -15.46 16.26
N VAL A 149 -7.43 -15.23 15.85
CA VAL A 149 -7.06 -14.88 14.47
C VAL A 149 -7.37 -16.01 13.49
N LYS A 150 -7.22 -17.28 13.88
CA LYS A 150 -7.65 -18.43 13.06
C LYS A 150 -9.17 -18.51 12.88
N LYS A 151 -9.94 -18.10 13.90
CA LYS A 151 -11.41 -18.07 13.88
C LYS A 151 -11.97 -16.84 13.20
N GLU A 152 -11.22 -15.74 13.20
CA GLU A 152 -11.37 -14.63 12.25
C GLU A 152 -11.03 -15.19 10.86
N GLN A 153 -11.94 -16.01 10.32
CA GLN A 153 -11.86 -16.46 8.94
C GLN A 153 -11.67 -15.21 8.10
N VAL A 154 -10.55 -15.13 7.38
CA VAL A 154 -10.52 -14.38 6.15
C VAL A 154 -11.66 -14.96 5.33
N PRO A 155 -12.70 -14.18 4.98
CA PRO A 155 -13.85 -14.72 4.26
C PRO A 155 -13.35 -15.62 3.13
N GLU A 156 -13.85 -16.85 3.00
CA GLU A 156 -13.45 -17.77 1.92
C GLU A 156 -13.66 -17.12 0.53
N GLU A 157 -14.60 -16.18 0.44
CA GLU A 157 -14.85 -15.35 -0.75
C GLU A 157 -13.77 -14.29 -1.01
N SER A 158 -12.87 -14.05 -0.05
CA SER A 158 -11.68 -13.20 -0.17
C SER A 158 -10.43 -14.08 -0.16
N GLY A 159 -10.20 -14.87 -1.21
CA GLY A 159 -8.99 -15.70 -1.22
C GLY A 159 -8.53 -16.26 -2.55
N THR A 160 -9.37 -16.31 -3.59
CA THR A 160 -8.92 -16.71 -4.93
C THR A 160 -8.60 -15.48 -5.75
N ALA A 161 -7.34 -15.04 -5.66
CA ALA A 161 -6.80 -14.15 -6.68
C ALA A 161 -6.51 -14.98 -7.94
N LEU A 162 -6.97 -14.50 -9.10
CA LEU A 162 -6.43 -14.96 -10.37
C LEU A 162 -4.95 -14.59 -10.40
N VAL A 163 -4.09 -15.57 -10.14
CA VAL A 163 -2.65 -15.41 -10.20
C VAL A 163 -2.14 -16.08 -11.45
N VAL A 164 -1.28 -15.37 -12.19
CA VAL A 164 -0.53 -15.99 -13.27
C VAL A 164 0.64 -16.75 -12.64
N SER A 165 0.50 -18.05 -12.47
CA SER A 165 1.60 -18.91 -12.03
C SER A 165 2.64 -19.12 -13.15
N GLU A 166 3.88 -19.42 -12.77
CA GLU A 166 4.90 -19.88 -13.70
C GLU A 166 4.70 -21.37 -14.00
N HIS A 167 5.18 -21.83 -15.16
CA HIS A 167 5.13 -23.23 -15.57
C HIS A 167 6.18 -24.12 -14.86
N GLY A 168 6.70 -23.71 -13.70
CA GLY A 168 7.80 -24.38 -13.03
C GLY A 168 9.17 -23.99 -13.62
N PRO A 169 10.20 -24.86 -13.51
CA PRO A 169 11.58 -24.52 -13.88
C PRO A 169 11.79 -24.50 -15.40
N ASN A 170 10.89 -25.14 -16.16
CA ASN A 170 10.97 -25.26 -17.60
C ASN A 170 9.87 -24.41 -18.24
N ALA A 171 10.23 -23.22 -18.72
CA ALA A 171 9.31 -22.39 -19.48
C ALA A 171 9.05 -23.03 -20.86
N PRO A 172 7.79 -22.99 -21.37
CA PRO A 172 7.49 -23.44 -22.73
C PRO A 172 8.32 -22.68 -23.77
N GLU A 173 8.67 -23.37 -24.86
CA GLU A 173 9.29 -22.73 -26.01
C GLU A 173 8.33 -21.76 -26.67
N THR A 174 8.84 -20.66 -27.20
CA THR A 174 8.06 -19.63 -27.89
C THR A 174 8.58 -19.48 -29.31
N PHE A 175 7.67 -19.29 -30.26
CA PHE A 175 7.99 -19.20 -31.69
C PHE A 175 7.30 -17.99 -32.32
N ILE A 176 7.91 -17.43 -33.37
CA ILE A 176 7.28 -16.40 -34.20
C ILE A 176 6.13 -17.04 -34.99
N PHE A 177 4.93 -16.47 -34.86
CA PHE A 177 3.77 -16.91 -35.65
C PHE A 177 3.86 -16.39 -37.08
N TYR A 178 4.05 -17.30 -38.04
CA TYR A 178 4.02 -16.96 -39.45
C TYR A 178 2.63 -16.42 -39.84
N ARG A 179 2.58 -15.14 -40.24
CA ARG A 179 1.33 -14.38 -40.52
C ARG A 179 0.33 -14.42 -39.36
N GLY A 180 0.80 -14.56 -38.11
CA GLY A 180 -0.06 -14.59 -36.93
C GLY A 180 -0.86 -15.88 -36.74
N ASN A 181 -0.59 -16.95 -37.48
CA ASN A 181 -1.28 -18.23 -37.29
C ASN A 181 -0.65 -19.02 -36.11
N PRO A 182 -1.37 -19.21 -34.99
CA PRO A 182 -0.85 -19.95 -33.84
C PRO A 182 -0.77 -21.47 -34.07
N HIS A 183 -1.39 -21.99 -35.14
CA HIS A 183 -1.36 -23.40 -35.54
C HIS A 183 -0.31 -23.69 -36.62
N ALA A 184 0.46 -22.69 -37.04
CA ALA A 184 1.56 -22.92 -37.96
C ALA A 184 2.59 -23.87 -37.33
N GLU A 185 3.23 -24.70 -38.16
CA GLU A 185 4.25 -25.65 -37.71
C GLU A 185 5.39 -24.92 -36.98
N GLN A 186 5.72 -25.40 -35.77
CA GLN A 186 6.78 -24.84 -34.94
C GLN A 186 8.14 -25.28 -35.51
N LYS A 187 8.79 -24.37 -36.23
CA LYS A 187 10.11 -24.64 -36.81
C LYS A 187 11.23 -24.09 -35.91
N PRO A 188 12.35 -24.81 -35.73
CA PRO A 188 13.46 -24.36 -34.88
C PRO A 188 13.99 -22.96 -35.21
N GLU A 189 14.01 -22.58 -36.49
CA GLU A 189 14.46 -21.26 -36.95
C GLU A 189 13.55 -20.10 -36.52
N HIS A 190 12.32 -20.38 -36.09
CA HIS A 190 11.38 -19.37 -35.58
C HIS A 190 11.34 -19.31 -34.05
N LYS A 191 12.11 -20.16 -33.36
CA LYS A 191 12.19 -20.16 -31.91
C LYS A 191 12.79 -18.83 -31.44
N VAL A 192 12.20 -18.25 -30.41
CA VAL A 192 12.68 -17.02 -29.77
C VAL A 192 13.06 -17.27 -28.33
N GLU A 193 14.13 -16.61 -27.90
CA GLU A 193 14.58 -16.59 -26.51
C GLU A 193 14.24 -15.24 -25.86
N PRO A 194 14.08 -15.20 -24.53
CA PRO A 194 13.92 -13.95 -23.81
C PRO A 194 15.07 -12.99 -24.10
N ALA A 195 14.73 -11.73 -24.41
CA ALA A 195 15.71 -10.68 -24.66
C ALA A 195 15.24 -9.36 -24.03
N PHE A 196 16.20 -8.44 -23.89
CA PHE A 196 15.96 -7.11 -23.35
C PHE A 196 16.16 -6.05 -24.46
N PRO A 197 15.46 -4.91 -24.41
CA PRO A 197 15.64 -3.84 -25.38
C PRO A 197 17.09 -3.35 -25.43
N ALA A 198 17.83 -3.74 -26.47
CA ALA A 198 19.26 -3.44 -26.63
C ALA A 198 19.57 -1.94 -26.67
N ILE A 199 18.60 -1.12 -27.12
CA ILE A 199 18.73 0.34 -27.21
C ILE A 199 18.99 1.01 -25.86
N LEU A 200 18.54 0.40 -24.75
CA LEU A 200 18.72 0.95 -23.41
C LEU A 200 20.13 0.70 -22.87
N LYS A 201 20.90 -0.20 -23.50
CA LYS A 201 22.28 -0.56 -23.11
C LYS A 201 22.47 -0.93 -21.63
N ALA A 202 21.38 -1.25 -20.93
CA ALA A 202 21.41 -1.71 -19.55
C ALA A 202 21.99 -3.13 -19.49
N LYS A 203 22.75 -3.43 -18.43
CA LYS A 203 23.32 -4.75 -18.22
C LYS A 203 22.21 -5.81 -18.15
N VAL A 204 22.31 -6.82 -19.01
CA VAL A 204 21.38 -7.96 -19.02
C VAL A 204 21.68 -8.86 -17.83
N PRO A 205 20.71 -9.12 -16.93
CA PRO A 205 20.91 -10.04 -15.82
C PRO A 205 20.93 -11.48 -16.30
N GLU A 206 21.69 -12.31 -15.61
CA GLU A 206 21.64 -13.76 -15.78
C GLU A 206 20.31 -14.31 -15.25
N ILE A 207 19.75 -15.29 -15.96
CA ILE A 207 18.51 -15.95 -15.54
C ILE A 207 18.91 -17.14 -14.67
N GLU A 208 18.74 -16.98 -13.36
CA GLU A 208 19.03 -18.03 -12.39
C GLU A 208 17.79 -18.85 -12.06
N LEU A 209 17.95 -20.18 -12.05
CA LEU A 209 16.90 -21.10 -11.61
C LEU A 209 16.77 -21.02 -10.08
N PRO A 210 15.57 -20.69 -9.54
CA PRO A 210 15.36 -20.65 -8.10
C PRO A 210 15.50 -22.05 -7.49
N ARG A 211 16.06 -22.11 -6.27
CA ARG A 211 16.24 -23.37 -5.53
C ARG A 211 14.95 -24.17 -5.34
N SER A 212 13.81 -23.48 -5.20
CA SER A 212 12.49 -24.10 -5.08
C SER A 212 12.07 -24.87 -6.34
N ARG A 213 12.69 -24.58 -7.50
CA ARG A 213 12.31 -25.11 -8.83
C ARG A 213 10.83 -24.88 -9.18
N THR A 214 10.20 -23.87 -8.59
CA THR A 214 8.80 -23.52 -8.87
C THR A 214 8.65 -22.46 -9.97
N SER A 215 9.75 -21.95 -10.52
CA SER A 215 9.78 -20.94 -11.58
C SER A 215 11.03 -21.10 -12.44
N SER A 216 10.97 -20.56 -13.66
CA SER A 216 12.08 -20.48 -14.61
C SER A 216 13.12 -19.41 -14.27
N GLY A 217 12.85 -18.53 -13.30
CA GLY A 217 13.69 -17.38 -12.97
C GLY A 217 13.56 -16.18 -13.91
N ARG A 218 12.91 -16.35 -15.08
CA ARG A 218 12.79 -15.32 -16.14
C ARG A 218 12.13 -14.04 -15.64
N ARG A 219 11.04 -14.13 -14.87
CA ARG A 219 10.34 -12.94 -14.32
C ARG A 219 11.17 -12.18 -13.30
N THR A 220 11.92 -12.88 -12.45
CA THR A 220 12.81 -12.25 -11.47
C THR A 220 13.95 -11.51 -12.17
N ALA A 221 14.57 -12.14 -13.17
CA ALA A 221 15.59 -11.49 -13.99
C ALA A 221 15.02 -10.24 -14.69
N LEU A 222 13.81 -10.31 -15.25
CA LEU A 222 13.14 -9.14 -15.84
C LEU A 222 12.90 -8.03 -14.82
N ALA A 223 12.36 -8.36 -13.64
CA ALA A 223 12.12 -7.40 -12.58
C ALA A 223 13.42 -6.71 -12.14
N ALA A 224 14.51 -7.47 -11.95
CA ALA A 224 15.82 -6.93 -11.60
C ALA A 224 16.37 -5.99 -12.68
N TRP A 225 16.19 -6.33 -13.96
CA TRP A 225 16.59 -5.46 -15.08
C TRP A 225 15.76 -4.17 -15.15
N ILE A 226 14.45 -4.24 -14.90
CA ILE A 226 13.56 -3.07 -14.91
C ILE A 226 14.03 -2.04 -13.88
N VAL A 227 14.36 -2.46 -12.66
CA VAL A 227 14.75 -1.54 -11.58
C VAL A 227 16.27 -1.34 -11.46
N SER A 228 17.04 -1.87 -12.40
CA SER A 228 18.50 -1.74 -12.42
C SER A 228 18.90 -0.26 -12.52
N PRO A 229 19.92 0.20 -11.76
CA PRO A 229 20.49 1.54 -11.92
C PRO A 229 21.01 1.81 -13.34
N ASP A 230 21.41 0.75 -14.07
CA ASP A 230 21.87 0.84 -15.46
C ASP A 230 20.70 1.04 -16.45
N ASN A 231 19.46 0.91 -15.99
CA ASN A 231 18.25 1.17 -16.77
C ASN A 231 17.69 2.57 -16.44
N PRO A 232 18.01 3.60 -17.26
CA PRO A 232 17.63 4.98 -16.94
C PRO A 232 16.12 5.24 -17.10
N LEU A 233 15.40 4.38 -17.83
CA LEU A 233 14.03 4.66 -18.21
C LEU A 233 13.06 4.55 -17.03
N THR A 234 13.23 3.53 -16.19
CA THR A 234 12.29 3.26 -15.09
C THR A 234 12.26 4.38 -14.07
N ALA A 235 13.43 4.87 -13.65
CA ALA A 235 13.53 5.96 -12.70
C ALA A 235 13.00 7.28 -13.29
N ARG A 236 13.33 7.59 -14.56
CA ARG A 236 12.79 8.76 -15.27
C ARG A 236 11.26 8.72 -15.37
N VAL A 237 10.69 7.59 -15.78
CA VAL A 237 9.24 7.43 -15.88
C VAL A 237 8.58 7.58 -14.51
N MET A 238 9.15 7.00 -13.45
CA MET A 238 8.60 7.10 -12.10
C MET A 238 8.69 8.53 -11.54
N ALA A 239 9.84 9.19 -11.69
CA ALA A 239 10.02 10.58 -11.30
C ALA A 239 9.03 11.51 -12.02
N ASN A 240 8.85 11.31 -13.33
CA ASN A 240 7.87 12.06 -14.12
C ASN A 240 6.42 11.82 -13.66
N ARG A 241 6.06 10.59 -13.30
CA ARG A 241 4.72 10.27 -12.75
C ARG A 241 4.48 10.94 -11.40
N ILE A 242 5.47 10.93 -10.51
CA ILE A 242 5.37 11.61 -9.22
C ILE A 242 5.21 13.11 -9.41
N TRP A 243 6.01 13.69 -10.31
CA TRP A 243 5.86 15.10 -10.71
C TRP A 243 4.45 15.37 -11.25
N GLN A 244 3.97 14.54 -12.18
CA GLN A 244 2.63 14.67 -12.75
C GLN A 244 1.52 14.68 -11.70
N HIS A 245 1.59 13.79 -10.70
CA HIS A 245 0.56 13.75 -9.67
C HIS A 245 0.55 14.99 -8.77
N HIS A 246 1.70 15.66 -8.61
CA HIS A 246 1.82 16.91 -7.86
C HIS A 246 1.44 18.13 -8.68
N PHE A 247 1.78 18.18 -9.97
CA PHE A 247 1.61 19.36 -10.83
C PHE A 247 0.49 19.22 -11.87
N GLY A 248 -0.27 18.12 -11.86
CA GLY A 248 -1.30 17.81 -12.86
C GLY A 248 -0.76 17.34 -14.22
N ARG A 249 0.52 17.55 -14.51
CA ARG A 249 1.20 17.14 -15.76
C ARG A 249 2.67 16.80 -15.51
N GLY A 250 3.20 15.85 -16.29
CA GLY A 250 4.62 15.49 -16.23
C GLY A 250 5.54 16.55 -16.87
N ILE A 251 6.83 16.47 -16.54
CA ILE A 251 7.91 17.16 -17.27
C ILE A 251 7.94 16.67 -18.72
N VAL A 252 7.76 15.36 -18.91
CA VAL A 252 7.34 14.73 -20.17
C VAL A 252 5.83 14.60 -20.11
N ARG A 253 5.12 15.36 -20.96
CA ARG A 253 3.64 15.39 -20.97
C ARG A 253 3.04 14.04 -21.40
N SER A 254 3.68 13.35 -22.34
CA SER A 254 3.34 11.99 -22.74
C SER A 254 3.91 10.94 -21.77
N THR A 255 3.34 10.85 -20.56
CA THR A 255 3.90 10.08 -19.43
C THR A 255 4.25 8.61 -19.68
N SER A 256 3.61 7.94 -20.64
CA SER A 256 3.94 6.55 -21.01
C SER A 256 4.73 6.40 -22.31
N ASN A 257 5.12 7.51 -22.94
CA ASN A 257 5.88 7.49 -24.19
C ASN A 257 7.07 8.46 -24.10
N PHE A 258 8.24 7.90 -23.80
CA PHE A 258 9.52 8.63 -23.75
C PHE A 258 10.34 8.43 -25.04
N GLY A 259 9.72 7.86 -26.08
CA GLY A 259 10.33 7.65 -27.39
C GLY A 259 10.11 8.83 -28.33
N MET A 260 10.54 8.67 -29.59
CA MET A 260 10.45 9.72 -30.63
C MET A 260 9.02 10.16 -30.99
N MET A 261 8.00 9.35 -30.65
CA MET A 261 6.59 9.69 -30.85
C MET A 261 5.95 10.36 -29.62
N GLY A 262 6.71 10.53 -28.53
CA GLY A 262 6.30 11.27 -27.35
C GLY A 262 6.76 12.72 -27.36
N ASP A 263 6.29 13.48 -26.38
CA ASP A 263 6.73 14.85 -26.14
C ASP A 263 8.14 14.85 -25.54
N PRO A 264 9.02 15.79 -25.94
CA PRO A 264 10.29 15.98 -25.24
C PRO A 264 10.05 16.51 -23.81
N PRO A 265 10.96 16.23 -22.86
CA PRO A 265 10.90 16.82 -21.53
C PRO A 265 11.07 18.34 -21.60
N THR A 266 10.24 19.11 -20.90
CA THR A 266 10.44 20.58 -20.78
C THR A 266 11.74 20.91 -20.04
N HIS A 267 12.13 20.07 -19.08
CA HIS A 267 13.33 20.22 -18.25
C HIS A 267 14.09 18.89 -18.15
N PRO A 268 14.90 18.51 -19.16
CA PRO A 268 15.59 17.21 -19.20
C PRO A 268 16.55 17.01 -18.01
N GLU A 269 17.33 18.04 -17.66
CA GLU A 269 18.29 17.95 -16.56
C GLU A 269 17.61 17.77 -15.20
N LEU A 270 16.47 18.44 -14.99
CA LEU A 270 15.66 18.27 -13.77
C LEU A 270 15.12 16.85 -13.67
N LEU A 271 14.60 16.31 -14.76
CA LEU A 271 14.08 14.95 -14.81
C LEU A 271 15.17 13.91 -14.50
N ASP A 272 16.36 14.10 -15.06
CA ASP A 272 17.52 13.24 -14.82
C ASP A 272 18.00 13.32 -13.38
N TRP A 273 18.01 14.53 -12.82
CA TRP A 273 18.35 14.73 -11.42
C TRP A 273 17.33 14.06 -10.49
N LEU A 274 16.03 14.25 -10.69
CA LEU A 274 14.98 13.60 -9.88
C LEU A 274 15.04 12.06 -10.00
N ALA A 275 15.32 11.53 -11.18
CA ALA A 275 15.51 10.10 -11.39
C ALA A 275 16.73 9.57 -10.63
N SER A 276 17.83 10.33 -10.63
CA SER A 276 19.04 10.00 -9.88
C SER A 276 18.83 10.04 -8.38
N GLU A 277 18.11 11.05 -7.87
CA GLU A 277 17.72 11.14 -6.45
C GLU A 277 16.85 9.96 -6.03
N LEU A 278 15.96 9.46 -6.90
CA LEU A 278 15.13 8.29 -6.61
C LEU A 278 15.98 7.03 -6.45
N ILE A 279 16.96 6.81 -7.34
CA ILE A 279 17.88 5.66 -7.28
C ILE A 279 18.78 5.79 -6.03
N ALA A 280 19.40 6.95 -5.81
CA ALA A 280 20.28 7.21 -4.67
C ALA A 280 19.54 7.08 -3.33
N GLY A 281 18.27 7.47 -3.29
CA GLY A 281 17.37 7.30 -2.15
C GLY A 281 16.83 5.88 -1.95
N ASN A 282 17.37 4.88 -2.67
CA ASN A 282 16.94 3.48 -2.64
C ASN A 282 15.44 3.31 -2.91
N TRP A 283 14.94 4.01 -3.94
CA TRP A 283 13.54 3.97 -4.39
C TRP A 283 12.50 4.41 -3.35
N ARG A 284 12.92 5.14 -2.31
CA ARG A 284 12.01 5.67 -1.28
C ARG A 284 11.21 6.86 -1.83
N LEU A 285 9.98 6.59 -2.24
CA LEU A 285 9.10 7.63 -2.83
C LEU A 285 8.85 8.82 -1.89
N LYS A 286 8.69 8.58 -0.58
CA LYS A 286 8.43 9.65 0.40
C LYS A 286 9.50 10.75 0.39
N SER A 287 10.77 10.37 0.22
CA SER A 287 11.86 11.34 0.15
C SER A 287 11.73 12.23 -1.09
N LEU A 288 11.41 11.63 -2.25
CA LEU A 288 11.21 12.37 -3.50
C LEU A 288 9.97 13.27 -3.43
N HIS A 289 8.85 12.78 -2.86
CA HIS A 289 7.67 13.61 -2.62
C HIS A 289 8.04 14.82 -1.74
N LYS A 290 8.72 14.61 -0.61
CA LYS A 290 9.15 15.71 0.28
C LYS A 290 10.01 16.71 -0.47
N LEU A 291 10.97 16.24 -1.26
CA LEU A 291 11.87 17.10 -2.03
C LEU A 291 11.09 17.99 -3.02
N ILE A 292 10.11 17.44 -3.74
CA ILE A 292 9.23 18.20 -4.63
C ILE A 292 8.35 19.19 -3.84
N LEU A 293 7.68 18.73 -2.80
CA LEU A 293 6.75 19.53 -1.98
C LEU A 293 7.42 20.70 -1.25
N MET A 294 8.73 20.58 -0.97
CA MET A 294 9.54 21.62 -0.34
C MET A 294 10.24 22.53 -1.36
N SER A 295 10.04 22.31 -2.66
CA SER A 295 10.60 23.18 -3.71
C SER A 295 9.83 24.50 -3.80
N ARG A 296 10.52 25.56 -4.23
CA ARG A 296 9.88 26.85 -4.56
C ARG A 296 8.84 26.69 -5.67
N THR A 297 9.07 25.77 -6.60
CA THR A 297 8.15 25.49 -7.72
C THR A 297 6.81 24.95 -7.23
N TYR A 298 6.81 24.00 -6.29
CA TYR A 298 5.56 23.47 -5.72
C TYR A 298 4.87 24.49 -4.82
N GLN A 299 5.64 25.27 -4.07
CA GLN A 299 5.12 26.28 -3.13
C GLN A 299 4.79 27.63 -3.79
N ALA A 300 4.89 27.73 -5.11
CA ALA A 300 4.56 28.94 -5.85
C ALA A 300 3.06 29.24 -5.77
N THR A 301 2.69 30.53 -5.80
CA THR A 301 1.28 30.92 -5.94
C THR A 301 0.73 30.45 -7.28
N SER A 302 -0.57 30.16 -7.36
CA SER A 302 -1.29 29.92 -8.61
C SER A 302 -1.72 31.21 -9.32
N ALA A 303 -1.56 32.37 -8.67
CA ALA A 303 -1.94 33.67 -9.21
C ALA A 303 -1.23 34.00 -10.53
N GLY A 304 -2.01 34.48 -11.50
CA GLY A 304 -1.50 34.90 -12.80
C GLY A 304 -0.71 36.21 -12.72
N ASN A 305 0.36 36.31 -13.52
CA ASN A 305 1.05 37.55 -13.80
C ASN A 305 0.92 37.86 -15.30
N ALA A 306 0.43 39.04 -15.67
CA ALA A 306 0.15 39.37 -17.07
C ALA A 306 1.37 39.27 -17.99
N THR A 307 2.56 39.68 -17.53
CA THR A 307 3.80 39.57 -18.30
C THR A 307 4.26 38.12 -18.46
N ALA A 308 4.16 37.33 -17.39
CA ALA A 308 4.53 35.91 -17.44
C ALA A 308 3.55 35.10 -18.30
N LEU A 309 2.24 35.34 -18.16
CA LEU A 309 1.19 34.72 -18.99
C LEU A 309 1.37 35.04 -20.48
N ALA A 310 1.78 36.26 -20.83
CA ALA A 310 2.04 36.62 -22.22
C ALA A 310 3.26 35.88 -22.82
N LYS A 311 4.24 35.50 -22.00
CA LYS A 311 5.46 34.81 -22.44
C LYS A 311 5.32 33.29 -22.41
N ASP A 312 4.70 32.76 -21.38
CA ASP A 312 4.54 31.33 -21.11
C ASP A 312 3.10 31.04 -20.61
N PRO A 313 2.11 31.12 -21.51
CA PRO A 313 0.70 30.92 -21.16
C PRO A 313 0.40 29.48 -20.74
N LEU A 314 1.16 28.50 -21.25
CA LEU A 314 1.04 27.09 -20.89
C LEU A 314 1.84 26.74 -19.62
N ASN A 315 2.48 27.72 -18.98
CA ASN A 315 3.28 27.55 -17.77
C ASN A 315 4.39 26.50 -17.91
N ASP A 316 4.93 26.24 -19.11
CA ASP A 316 5.94 25.20 -19.38
C ASP A 316 7.22 25.34 -18.55
N SER A 317 7.50 26.56 -18.08
CA SER A 317 8.59 26.89 -17.16
C SER A 317 8.25 26.65 -15.68
N PHE A 318 7.01 26.24 -15.36
CA PHE A 318 6.48 26.10 -14.01
C PHE A 318 6.72 27.34 -13.13
N TRP A 319 6.47 28.53 -13.68
CA TRP A 319 6.69 29.81 -13.00
C TRP A 319 5.63 30.14 -11.96
N ARG A 320 4.48 29.43 -12.00
CA ARG A 320 3.42 29.43 -11.00
C ARG A 320 2.90 28.01 -10.78
N TYR A 321 2.12 27.80 -9.72
CA TYR A 321 1.35 26.58 -9.58
C TYR A 321 0.14 26.60 -10.53
N ASP A 322 -0.18 25.47 -11.16
CA ASP A 322 -1.37 25.36 -12.00
C ASP A 322 -2.56 24.93 -11.16
N MET A 323 -3.66 25.69 -11.25
CA MET A 323 -4.93 25.30 -10.62
C MET A 323 -5.31 23.91 -11.10
N ARG A 324 -5.61 23.02 -10.16
CA ARG A 324 -5.86 21.61 -10.43
C ARG A 324 -7.32 21.28 -10.18
N ARG A 325 -8.02 20.82 -11.22
CA ARG A 325 -9.36 20.25 -11.02
C ARG A 325 -9.27 18.94 -10.23
N LEU A 326 -10.18 18.76 -9.29
CA LEU A 326 -10.36 17.51 -8.56
C LEU A 326 -10.68 16.37 -9.54
N THR A 327 -10.08 15.19 -9.32
CA THR A 327 -10.46 14.00 -10.08
C THR A 327 -11.87 13.55 -9.70
N ALA A 328 -12.49 12.70 -10.53
CA ALA A 328 -13.79 12.08 -10.25
C ALA A 328 -13.95 11.58 -8.80
N GLU A 329 -12.97 10.83 -8.30
CA GLU A 329 -12.97 10.27 -6.95
C GLU A 329 -12.83 11.36 -5.88
N GLU A 330 -11.92 12.32 -6.09
CA GLU A 330 -11.71 13.43 -5.15
C GLU A 330 -12.94 14.33 -5.06
N LEU A 331 -13.61 14.62 -6.19
CA LEU A 331 -14.83 15.41 -6.23
C LEU A 331 -15.95 14.71 -5.47
N ARG A 332 -16.20 13.43 -5.77
CA ARG A 332 -17.23 12.64 -5.08
C ARG A 332 -16.96 12.54 -3.58
N ASP A 333 -15.71 12.27 -3.20
CA ASP A 333 -15.32 12.17 -1.79
C ASP A 333 -15.47 13.53 -1.08
N SER A 334 -15.11 14.64 -1.75
CA SER A 334 -15.30 16.00 -1.22
C SER A 334 -16.77 16.33 -0.98
N ILE A 335 -17.67 15.92 -1.89
CA ILE A 335 -19.12 16.08 -1.69
C ILE A 335 -19.59 15.38 -0.41
N HIS A 336 -19.12 14.15 -0.16
CA HIS A 336 -19.43 13.42 1.08
C HIS A 336 -18.84 14.08 2.33
N VAL A 337 -17.61 14.61 2.24
CA VAL A 337 -16.95 15.31 3.35
C VAL A 337 -17.73 16.57 3.71
N VAL A 338 -18.14 17.36 2.72
CA VAL A 338 -18.84 18.62 2.93
C VAL A 338 -20.28 18.39 3.39
N SER A 339 -20.98 17.39 2.85
CA SER A 339 -22.31 17.01 3.33
C SER A 339 -22.32 16.43 4.75
N GLY A 340 -21.17 15.97 5.24
CA GLY A 340 -21.03 15.29 6.53
C GLY A 340 -21.42 13.81 6.49
N ALA A 341 -21.62 13.24 5.29
CA ALA A 341 -21.92 11.82 5.11
C ALA A 341 -20.67 10.92 5.10
N PHE A 342 -19.48 11.51 4.93
CA PHE A 342 -18.23 10.77 4.69
C PHE A 342 -17.94 9.69 5.74
N ASN A 343 -17.71 8.48 5.25
CA ASN A 343 -17.29 7.34 6.06
C ASN A 343 -15.76 7.13 5.90
N PRO A 344 -14.95 7.37 6.94
CA PRO A 344 -13.49 7.25 6.88
C PRO A 344 -12.98 5.80 6.96
N LYS A 345 -13.86 4.79 7.00
CA LYS A 345 -13.48 3.37 7.13
C LYS A 345 -12.53 2.94 6.01
N MET A 346 -11.34 2.53 6.42
CA MET A 346 -10.32 1.95 5.54
C MET A 346 -10.38 0.42 5.54
N TYR A 347 -9.82 -0.15 4.47
CA TYR A 347 -9.65 -1.59 4.27
C TYR A 347 -10.97 -2.38 4.16
N GLY A 348 -10.84 -3.71 4.04
CA GLY A 348 -11.98 -4.60 3.82
C GLY A 348 -12.50 -4.57 2.38
N PRO A 349 -13.59 -5.30 2.10
CA PRO A 349 -14.20 -5.34 0.78
C PRO A 349 -14.61 -3.95 0.29
N GLY A 350 -14.59 -3.81 -1.04
CA GLY A 350 -15.22 -2.68 -1.71
C GLY A 350 -16.74 -2.69 -1.53
N TYR A 351 -17.38 -1.61 -1.96
CA TYR A 351 -18.83 -1.43 -1.85
C TYR A 351 -19.46 -1.14 -3.20
N PHE A 352 -20.77 -1.33 -3.29
CA PHE A 352 -21.56 -1.08 -4.48
C PHE A 352 -22.40 0.18 -4.26
N PRO A 353 -22.09 1.30 -4.93
CA PRO A 353 -22.96 2.48 -4.89
C PRO A 353 -24.30 2.18 -5.57
N GLU A 354 -25.33 2.91 -5.16
CA GLU A 354 -26.61 2.94 -5.85
C GLU A 354 -26.42 3.47 -7.28
N ILE A 355 -26.85 2.68 -8.27
CA ILE A 355 -26.81 3.05 -9.68
C ILE A 355 -28.26 3.33 -10.13
N PRO A 356 -28.53 4.46 -10.81
CA PRO A 356 -29.86 4.77 -11.33
C PRO A 356 -30.43 3.64 -12.20
N ARG A 357 -31.74 3.46 -12.15
CA ARG A 357 -32.42 2.35 -12.86
C ARG A 357 -32.24 2.43 -14.36
N GLU A 358 -32.16 3.64 -14.89
CA GLU A 358 -31.97 3.97 -16.30
C GLU A 358 -30.60 3.45 -16.78
N VAL A 359 -29.56 3.61 -15.95
CA VAL A 359 -28.22 3.10 -16.24
C VAL A 359 -28.18 1.57 -16.11
N MET A 360 -28.88 1.02 -15.10
CA MET A 360 -28.99 -0.43 -14.92
C MET A 360 -29.71 -1.12 -16.08
N ALA A 361 -30.69 -0.45 -16.70
CA ALA A 361 -31.45 -0.96 -17.84
C ALA A 361 -30.61 -1.11 -19.11
N GLY A 362 -29.48 -0.39 -19.22
CA GLY A 362 -28.54 -0.51 -20.33
C GLY A 362 -27.66 -1.77 -20.30
N GLN A 363 -27.75 -2.59 -19.25
CA GLN A 363 -26.93 -3.81 -19.12
C GLN A 363 -27.42 -4.94 -20.02
N SER A 364 -26.49 -5.81 -20.44
CA SER A 364 -26.81 -7.04 -21.19
C SER A 364 -27.71 -8.01 -20.40
N GLN A 365 -27.65 -7.96 -19.05
CA GLN A 365 -28.63 -8.61 -18.17
C GLN A 365 -29.16 -7.57 -17.17
N PRO A 366 -30.24 -6.85 -17.50
CA PRO A 366 -30.80 -5.80 -16.65
C PRO A 366 -31.13 -6.31 -15.25
N GLY A 367 -30.65 -5.60 -14.23
CA GLY A 367 -30.95 -5.90 -12.82
C GLY A 367 -30.14 -7.04 -12.19
N ASN A 368 -29.22 -7.69 -12.91
CA ASN A 368 -28.38 -8.77 -12.38
C ASN A 368 -26.90 -8.38 -12.28
N GLY A 369 -26.19 -8.92 -11.28
CA GLY A 369 -24.74 -8.76 -11.14
C GLY A 369 -24.26 -7.36 -10.73
N TRP A 370 -25.05 -6.65 -9.91
CA TRP A 370 -24.63 -5.47 -9.16
C TRP A 370 -25.25 -5.49 -7.75
N GLY A 371 -24.43 -5.29 -6.72
CA GLY A 371 -24.91 -5.21 -5.34
C GLY A 371 -25.53 -3.85 -5.03
N ASN A 372 -26.11 -3.71 -3.83
CA ASN A 372 -26.48 -2.41 -3.28
C ASN A 372 -26.02 -2.35 -1.83
N SER A 373 -24.91 -1.68 -1.57
CA SER A 373 -24.37 -1.58 -0.22
C SER A 373 -25.22 -0.64 0.64
N PRO A 374 -25.24 -0.81 1.97
CA PRO A 374 -25.92 0.11 2.87
C PRO A 374 -25.44 1.56 2.69
N PRO A 375 -26.30 2.58 2.94
CA PRO A 375 -25.96 3.99 2.74
C PRO A 375 -24.66 4.44 3.43
N GLU A 376 -24.36 3.91 4.62
CA GLU A 376 -23.14 4.23 5.35
C GLU A 376 -21.87 3.70 4.66
N GLU A 377 -21.94 2.53 4.02
CA GLU A 377 -20.82 1.98 3.24
C GLU A 377 -20.68 2.72 1.90
N GLN A 378 -21.81 3.18 1.31
CA GLN A 378 -21.78 3.97 0.08
C GLN A 378 -21.08 5.33 0.24
N ALA A 379 -21.00 5.87 1.45
CA ALA A 379 -20.31 7.13 1.72
C ALA A 379 -18.81 6.99 2.02
N ARG A 380 -18.24 5.80 1.79
CA ARG A 380 -16.78 5.57 1.87
C ARG A 380 -16.05 6.24 0.71
N ARG A 381 -14.73 6.33 0.86
CA ARG A 381 -13.80 6.79 -0.19
C ARG A 381 -14.04 6.04 -1.49
N SER A 382 -14.09 6.78 -2.58
CA SER A 382 -14.41 6.28 -3.92
C SER A 382 -13.41 5.22 -4.42
N VAL A 383 -12.20 5.16 -3.86
CA VAL A 383 -11.21 4.09 -4.11
C VAL A 383 -11.72 2.68 -3.74
N TYR A 384 -12.75 2.59 -2.89
CA TYR A 384 -13.38 1.32 -2.52
C TYR A 384 -14.62 0.98 -3.36
N ILE A 385 -14.98 1.79 -4.35
CA ILE A 385 -16.09 1.49 -5.26
C ILE A 385 -15.74 0.24 -6.07
N HIS A 386 -16.67 -0.72 -6.09
CA HIS A 386 -16.58 -1.84 -7.01
C HIS A 386 -16.69 -1.34 -8.45
N VAL A 387 -15.73 -1.70 -9.31
CA VAL A 387 -15.73 -1.32 -10.72
C VAL A 387 -16.02 -2.53 -11.60
N LYS A 388 -17.13 -2.46 -12.34
CA LYS A 388 -17.47 -3.42 -13.40
C LYS A 388 -17.29 -2.71 -14.74
N ARG A 389 -16.47 -3.28 -15.63
CA ARG A 389 -16.13 -2.66 -16.93
C ARG A 389 -17.36 -2.21 -17.74
N SER A 390 -18.44 -2.98 -17.69
CA SER A 390 -19.69 -2.69 -18.40
C SER A 390 -20.69 -1.82 -17.63
N LEU A 391 -20.40 -1.44 -16.38
CA LEU A 391 -21.28 -0.63 -15.55
C LEU A 391 -20.47 0.28 -14.64
N LEU A 392 -20.33 1.54 -15.07
CA LEU A 392 -19.59 2.56 -14.34
C LEU A 392 -20.52 3.38 -13.45
N THR A 393 -19.97 3.91 -12.35
CA THR A 393 -20.70 4.84 -11.49
C THR A 393 -20.85 6.19 -12.20
N PRO A 394 -22.08 6.71 -12.42
CA PRO A 394 -22.31 7.86 -13.31
C PRO A 394 -21.46 9.09 -13.01
N ILE A 395 -21.41 9.55 -11.75
CA ILE A 395 -20.58 10.72 -11.39
C ILE A 395 -19.09 10.49 -11.65
N LEU A 396 -18.60 9.25 -11.57
CA LEU A 396 -17.20 8.99 -11.88
C LEU A 396 -16.96 9.03 -13.39
N ALA A 397 -17.87 8.43 -14.16
CA ALA A 397 -17.83 8.43 -15.62
C ALA A 397 -17.91 9.87 -16.19
N ASP A 398 -18.80 10.69 -15.65
CA ASP A 398 -18.98 12.08 -16.09
C ASP A 398 -17.73 12.94 -15.85
N PHE A 399 -16.96 12.64 -14.79
CA PHE A 399 -15.79 13.41 -14.36
C PHE A 399 -14.45 12.76 -14.75
N ASP A 400 -14.42 12.13 -15.92
CA ASP A 400 -13.20 11.62 -16.55
C ASP A 400 -12.45 10.58 -15.69
N MET A 401 -13.18 9.64 -15.05
CA MET A 401 -12.53 8.49 -14.41
C MET A 401 -11.63 7.73 -15.40
N ALA A 402 -10.62 7.04 -14.87
CA ALA A 402 -9.75 6.22 -15.71
C ALA A 402 -10.55 5.13 -16.45
N ASP A 403 -10.27 4.99 -17.75
CA ASP A 403 -10.82 3.93 -18.58
C ASP A 403 -10.48 2.55 -18.00
N THR A 404 -11.46 1.64 -18.02
CA THR A 404 -11.34 0.33 -17.36
C THR A 404 -10.80 -0.78 -18.27
N ASP A 405 -10.65 -0.50 -19.56
CA ASP A 405 -10.22 -1.44 -20.59
C ASP A 405 -8.84 -1.10 -21.19
N THR A 406 -8.36 0.12 -21.01
CA THR A 406 -7.10 0.62 -21.57
C THR A 406 -6.19 1.25 -20.52
N GLY A 407 -4.90 1.30 -20.81
CA GLY A 407 -3.94 1.98 -19.93
C GLY A 407 -4.18 3.49 -19.93
N CYS A 408 -4.33 4.09 -18.75
CA CYS A 408 -4.56 5.52 -18.58
C CYS A 408 -3.30 6.21 -17.99
N PRO A 409 -2.34 6.66 -18.82
CA PRO A 409 -1.11 7.29 -18.34
C PRO A 409 -1.32 8.73 -17.84
N VAL A 410 -2.32 9.40 -18.41
CA VAL A 410 -2.74 10.75 -18.07
C VAL A 410 -4.26 10.72 -18.07
N ARG A 411 -4.88 11.21 -16.99
CA ARG A 411 -6.33 11.42 -16.98
C ARG A 411 -6.61 12.75 -17.66
N PHE A 412 -7.52 12.73 -18.63
CA PHE A 412 -8.03 13.96 -19.18
C PHE A 412 -8.87 14.68 -18.12
N VAL A 413 -8.84 15.99 -18.16
CA VAL A 413 -9.66 16.85 -17.32
C VAL A 413 -10.48 17.69 -18.28
N THR A 414 -11.73 17.29 -18.48
CA THR A 414 -12.64 18.00 -19.37
C THR A 414 -13.52 18.93 -18.55
N THR A 415 -13.88 20.09 -19.12
CA THR A 415 -14.88 21.00 -18.53
C THR A 415 -16.02 21.11 -19.52
N GLN A 416 -17.04 20.28 -19.32
CA GLN A 416 -18.16 20.16 -20.24
C GLN A 416 -19.47 20.59 -19.57
N PRO A 417 -20.38 21.29 -20.28
CA PRO A 417 -21.67 21.68 -19.73
C PRO A 417 -22.50 20.50 -19.20
N THR A 418 -22.34 19.31 -19.79
CA THR A 418 -22.99 18.08 -19.36
C THR A 418 -22.60 17.65 -17.95
N GLN A 419 -21.36 17.92 -17.51
CA GLN A 419 -20.90 17.62 -16.15
C GLN A 419 -21.63 18.49 -15.12
N ALA A 420 -21.76 19.79 -15.41
CA ALA A 420 -22.52 20.71 -14.56
C ALA A 420 -24.02 20.34 -14.54
N LEU A 421 -24.59 19.99 -15.69
CA LEU A 421 -25.98 19.49 -15.75
C LEU A 421 -26.16 18.19 -14.96
N GLY A 422 -25.20 17.27 -15.03
CA GLY A 422 -25.21 16.03 -14.24
C GLY A 422 -25.16 16.30 -12.74
N MET A 423 -24.32 17.25 -12.31
CA MET A 423 -24.27 17.69 -10.90
C MET A 423 -25.55 18.40 -10.45
N MET A 424 -26.22 19.16 -11.32
CA MET A 424 -27.48 19.85 -10.97
C MET A 424 -28.68 18.90 -10.88
N ASN A 425 -28.73 17.86 -11.69
CA ASN A 425 -29.92 17.00 -11.83
C ASN A 425 -29.74 15.59 -11.24
N GLY A 426 -28.52 15.20 -10.88
CA GLY A 426 -28.23 13.86 -10.39
C GLY A 426 -28.80 13.60 -8.99
N ASP A 427 -29.45 12.45 -8.81
CA ASP A 427 -30.01 12.01 -7.53
C ASP A 427 -28.98 12.01 -6.39
N PHE A 428 -27.75 11.60 -6.71
CA PHE A 428 -26.65 11.63 -5.76
C PHE A 428 -26.41 13.05 -5.22
N LEU A 429 -26.28 14.05 -6.10
CA LEU A 429 -26.03 15.44 -5.69
C LEU A 429 -27.22 16.01 -4.92
N HIS A 430 -28.46 15.72 -5.32
CA HIS A 430 -29.64 16.15 -4.56
C HIS A 430 -29.71 15.53 -3.15
N LYS A 431 -29.39 14.24 -3.01
CA LYS A 431 -29.29 13.57 -1.70
C LYS A 431 -28.20 14.23 -0.84
N GLN A 432 -27.02 14.48 -1.41
CA GLN A 432 -25.90 15.11 -0.69
C GLN A 432 -26.17 16.58 -0.36
N ALA A 433 -26.83 17.34 -1.23
CA ALA A 433 -27.23 18.73 -0.97
C ALA A 433 -28.24 18.83 0.18
N ARG A 434 -29.14 17.86 0.32
CA ARG A 434 -30.04 17.78 1.48
C ARG A 434 -29.28 17.52 2.77
N ALA A 435 -28.40 16.51 2.77
CA ALA A 435 -27.55 16.22 3.92
C ALA A 435 -26.65 17.41 4.29
N PHE A 436 -26.14 18.12 3.29
CA PHE A 436 -25.33 19.32 3.46
C PHE A 436 -26.15 20.46 4.09
N ALA A 437 -27.36 20.73 3.60
CA ALA A 437 -28.25 21.73 4.20
C ALA A 437 -28.61 21.38 5.66
N ASP A 438 -28.85 20.11 5.96
CA ASP A 438 -29.11 19.67 7.33
C ASP A 438 -27.89 19.88 8.24
N ARG A 439 -26.68 19.62 7.74
CA ARG A 439 -25.43 19.92 8.45
C ARG A 439 -25.29 21.42 8.71
N VAL A 440 -25.50 22.24 7.68
CA VAL A 440 -25.41 23.71 7.79
C VAL A 440 -26.38 24.24 8.84
N ARG A 441 -27.64 23.79 8.85
CA ARG A 441 -28.63 24.19 9.88
C ARG A 441 -28.15 23.84 11.30
N ARG A 442 -27.65 22.61 11.49
CA ARG A 442 -27.13 22.18 12.80
C ARG A 442 -25.95 23.01 13.27
N GLU A 443 -25.00 23.31 12.37
CA GLU A 443 -23.77 24.04 12.72
C GLU A 443 -23.97 25.55 12.83
N ALA A 444 -24.91 26.13 12.08
CA ALA A 444 -25.22 27.56 12.12
C ALA A 444 -26.21 27.94 13.23
N GLY A 445 -26.87 26.97 13.88
CA GLY A 445 -27.80 27.20 14.99
C GLY A 445 -29.21 27.66 14.60
N GLY A 446 -29.59 27.49 13.33
CA GLY A 446 -30.86 27.98 12.78
C GLY A 446 -31.77 26.87 12.29
N SER A 447 -33.04 26.89 12.73
CA SER A 447 -34.13 26.06 12.17
C SER A 447 -35.12 26.88 11.33
N ASP A 448 -34.90 28.19 11.25
CA ASP A 448 -35.78 29.21 10.69
C ASP A 448 -35.01 30.23 9.82
N GLY A 449 -35.73 30.93 8.92
CA GLY A 449 -35.16 31.84 7.91
C GLY A 449 -34.53 33.14 8.46
N THR A 450 -34.60 33.37 9.77
CA THR A 450 -33.99 34.53 10.45
C THR A 450 -32.46 34.45 10.49
N GLN A 451 -31.87 33.28 10.22
CA GLN A 451 -30.42 33.04 10.25
C GLN A 451 -29.84 32.72 8.86
N THR A 452 -30.52 33.11 7.77
CA THR A 452 -30.10 32.79 6.39
C THR A 452 -28.65 33.18 6.11
N ALA A 453 -28.22 34.40 6.49
CA ALA A 453 -26.85 34.86 6.26
C ALA A 453 -25.80 33.99 6.98
N THR A 454 -26.08 33.55 8.21
CA THR A 454 -25.20 32.65 8.97
C THR A 454 -25.11 31.27 8.32
N MET A 455 -26.24 30.72 7.86
CA MET A 455 -26.27 29.44 7.14
C MET A 455 -25.52 29.52 5.81
N VAL A 456 -25.73 30.59 5.04
CA VAL A 456 -25.03 30.85 3.77
C VAL A 456 -23.52 30.94 4.00
N ARG A 457 -23.09 31.72 5.00
CA ARG A 457 -21.67 31.84 5.37
C ARG A 457 -21.09 30.47 5.71
N ARG A 458 -21.79 29.69 6.54
CA ARG A 458 -21.30 28.37 6.95
C ARG A 458 -21.22 27.39 5.79
N ALA A 459 -22.17 27.42 4.86
CA ALA A 459 -22.14 26.59 3.65
C ALA A 459 -20.91 26.91 2.79
N LEU A 460 -20.62 28.19 2.55
CA LEU A 460 -19.45 28.61 1.78
C LEU A 460 -18.15 28.20 2.49
N GLU A 461 -18.03 28.40 3.79
CA GLU A 461 -16.83 28.03 4.56
C GLU A 461 -16.57 26.51 4.57
N LEU A 462 -17.63 25.70 4.68
CA LEU A 462 -17.53 24.25 4.63
C LEU A 462 -17.13 23.74 3.24
N ALA A 463 -17.68 24.34 2.18
CA ALA A 463 -17.45 23.90 0.81
C ALA A 463 -16.12 24.38 0.24
N LEU A 464 -15.73 25.62 0.53
CA LEU A 464 -14.58 26.29 -0.08
C LEU A 464 -13.34 26.30 0.84
N ALA A 465 -13.47 25.78 2.07
CA ALA A 465 -12.40 25.67 3.05
C ALA A 465 -11.65 26.99 3.35
N ARG A 466 -12.32 28.13 3.16
CA ARG A 466 -11.83 29.48 3.45
C ARG A 466 -12.90 30.34 4.10
N THR A 467 -12.50 31.48 4.63
CA THR A 467 -13.45 32.50 5.10
C THR A 467 -14.29 33.02 3.93
N ALA A 468 -15.62 33.01 4.09
CA ALA A 468 -16.53 33.58 3.10
C ALA A 468 -16.53 35.11 3.19
N ALA A 469 -16.44 35.79 2.04
CA ALA A 469 -16.49 37.24 1.98
C ALA A 469 -17.92 37.76 2.17
N ASP A 470 -18.06 38.97 2.71
CA ASP A 470 -19.38 39.52 3.05
C ASP A 470 -20.28 39.73 1.83
N ASP A 471 -19.70 40.04 0.67
CA ASP A 471 -20.43 40.17 -0.59
C ASP A 471 -20.91 38.81 -1.13
N GLU A 472 -20.15 37.74 -0.92
CA GLU A 472 -20.57 36.37 -1.25
C GLU A 472 -21.75 35.94 -0.38
N VAL A 473 -21.69 36.26 0.92
CA VAL A 473 -22.77 35.98 1.86
C VAL A 473 -24.02 36.78 1.50
N ALA A 474 -23.88 38.06 1.15
CA ALA A 474 -25.00 38.89 0.71
C ALA A 474 -25.66 38.33 -0.57
N ARG A 475 -24.86 37.92 -1.56
CA ARG A 475 -25.38 37.29 -2.79
C ARG A 475 -26.09 35.96 -2.49
N GLY A 476 -25.49 35.09 -1.68
CA GLY A 476 -26.09 33.82 -1.32
C GLY A 476 -27.39 33.97 -0.54
N THR A 477 -27.44 34.93 0.38
CA THR A 477 -28.67 35.29 1.12
C THR A 477 -29.77 35.73 0.17
N ALA A 478 -29.45 36.62 -0.77
CA ALA A 478 -30.41 37.08 -1.78
C ALA A 478 -30.96 35.93 -2.65
N VAL A 479 -30.15 34.91 -2.96
CA VAL A 479 -30.60 33.72 -3.70
C VAL A 479 -31.58 32.89 -2.86
N VAL A 480 -31.24 32.59 -1.61
CA VAL A 480 -32.11 31.82 -0.71
C VAL A 480 -33.45 32.55 -0.50
N ASP A 481 -33.40 33.85 -0.25
CA ASP A 481 -34.59 34.68 -0.04
C ASP A 481 -35.44 34.78 -1.32
N ALA A 482 -34.82 34.89 -2.50
CA ALA A 482 -35.55 34.92 -3.76
C ALA A 482 -36.27 33.59 -4.03
N LEU A 483 -35.63 32.45 -3.76
CA LEU A 483 -36.26 31.14 -3.86
C LEU A 483 -37.46 31.03 -2.90
N ALA A 484 -37.29 31.46 -1.65
CA ALA A 484 -38.32 31.37 -0.63
C ALA A 484 -39.51 32.30 -0.91
N HIS A 485 -39.24 33.58 -1.17
CA HIS A 485 -40.26 34.63 -1.21
C HIS A 485 -40.84 34.89 -2.60
N LYS A 486 -40.06 34.70 -3.68
CA LYS A 486 -40.52 35.00 -5.05
C LYS A 486 -41.01 33.76 -5.78
N GLN A 487 -40.44 32.59 -5.48
CA GLN A 487 -40.80 31.34 -6.14
C GLN A 487 -41.65 30.40 -5.27
N GLY A 488 -41.98 30.80 -4.04
CA GLY A 488 -42.82 30.01 -3.13
C GLY A 488 -42.19 28.70 -2.67
N VAL A 489 -40.87 28.57 -2.76
CA VAL A 489 -40.14 27.39 -2.28
C VAL A 489 -40.10 27.43 -0.76
N THR A 490 -40.27 26.30 -0.08
CA THR A 490 -40.16 26.30 1.39
C THR A 490 -38.74 26.71 1.82
N PRO A 491 -38.57 27.43 2.95
CA PRO A 491 -37.24 27.88 3.39
C PRO A 491 -36.22 26.73 3.51
N GLY A 492 -36.68 25.56 3.95
CA GLY A 492 -35.87 24.35 3.98
C GLY A 492 -35.36 23.96 2.59
N ARG A 493 -36.25 23.86 1.61
CA ARG A 493 -35.89 23.51 0.24
C ARG A 493 -35.04 24.59 -0.44
N ALA A 494 -35.24 25.87 -0.14
CA ALA A 494 -34.42 26.96 -0.65
C ALA A 494 -32.95 26.80 -0.23
N LEU A 495 -32.70 26.45 1.04
CA LEU A 495 -31.34 26.15 1.50
C LEU A 495 -30.75 24.90 0.83
N GLU A 496 -31.54 23.84 0.62
CA GLU A 496 -31.06 22.64 -0.10
C GLU A 496 -30.62 22.97 -1.53
N LEU A 497 -31.39 23.82 -2.24
CA LEU A 497 -31.04 24.27 -3.58
C LEU A 497 -29.80 25.18 -3.57
N TYR A 498 -29.64 26.00 -2.54
CA TYR A 498 -28.42 26.80 -2.37
C TYR A 498 -27.20 25.91 -2.10
N CYS A 499 -27.31 24.91 -1.22
CA CYS A 499 -26.27 23.91 -1.00
C CYS A 499 -25.91 23.15 -2.29
N LEU A 500 -26.89 22.80 -3.12
CA LEU A 500 -26.67 22.20 -4.44
C LEU A 500 -25.88 23.14 -5.37
N LEU A 501 -26.23 24.42 -5.38
CA LEU A 501 -25.51 25.45 -6.14
C LEU A 501 -24.07 25.59 -5.65
N VAL A 502 -23.84 25.59 -4.33
CA VAL A 502 -22.49 25.66 -3.74
C VAL A 502 -21.63 24.47 -4.16
N LEU A 503 -22.18 23.25 -4.17
CA LEU A 503 -21.48 22.05 -4.65
C LEU A 503 -21.17 22.11 -6.16
N ASN A 504 -21.81 23.00 -6.92
CA ASN A 504 -21.59 23.21 -8.36
C ASN A 504 -20.69 24.42 -8.67
N LEU A 505 -20.15 25.11 -7.67
CA LEU A 505 -19.22 26.21 -7.90
C LEU A 505 -17.92 25.69 -8.52
N ASN A 506 -17.33 26.44 -9.45
CA ASN A 506 -16.01 26.12 -9.98
C ASN A 506 -14.99 26.00 -8.84
N GLU A 507 -15.03 26.90 -7.87
CA GLU A 507 -14.11 26.88 -6.73
C GLU A 507 -14.22 25.61 -5.87
N PHE A 508 -15.38 24.95 -5.86
CA PHE A 508 -15.53 23.66 -5.17
C PHE A 508 -14.78 22.52 -5.88
N ALA A 509 -14.67 22.59 -7.21
CA ALA A 509 -14.10 21.53 -8.04
C ALA A 509 -12.61 21.73 -8.36
N TYR A 510 -11.99 22.83 -7.92
CA TYR A 510 -10.61 23.18 -8.24
C TYR A 510 -9.81 23.48 -6.96
N LEU A 511 -8.55 23.03 -6.93
CA LEU A 511 -7.56 23.39 -5.92
C LEU A 511 -6.66 24.49 -6.48
N ASP A 512 -6.41 25.53 -5.68
CA ASP A 512 -5.56 26.68 -6.01
C ASP A 512 -4.22 26.68 -5.29
#